data_AF-A0A8K1FH46-F1
#
_entry.id   AF-A0A8K1FH46-F1
#
_cell.length_a   1.000
_cell.length_b   1.000
_cell.length_c   1.000
_cell.angle_alpha   90.00
_cell.angle_beta   90.00
_cell.angle_gamma   90.00
#
_symmetry.space_group_name_H-M   'P 1'
#
loop_
_entity.id
_entity.type
_entity.pdbx_description
1 polymer ?
#
loop_
_entity_poly.entity_id
_entity_poly.type
_entity_poly.pdbx_seq_one_letter_code
_entity_poly.pdbx_strand_id
1 'polypeptide(L)'
;MAPTPHTQNDAVKVPEAAPTSQPQVQVRSYRPEDHAEVVEMFKAGMLFYAADEVKKIYTEYIAHSLEEDLADIKGTYFASGGHFWIATIQENDKEAIVGMVGLEGKPNQEGELRRMSIKSEYRRFGVGRVLVKHLEDWAKENGMKKVWLSTGGVMVQARKFYLSIGYDHWKTEVYSQDPYFEVVYFEKAL
;
A
#
# COMPACT_ATOMS: atom_id res chain seq x y z
N MET A 1 19.64 -7.15 -73.26
CA MET A 1 18.82 -7.94 -72.31
C MET A 1 19.67 -8.15 -71.06
N ALA A 2 19.38 -7.42 -69.99
CA ALA A 2 20.07 -7.54 -68.70
C ALA A 2 19.24 -8.46 -67.78
N PRO A 3 19.84 -9.36 -66.98
CA PRO A 3 19.09 -10.14 -66.01
C PRO A 3 18.87 -9.33 -64.73
N THR A 4 17.64 -9.36 -64.24
CA THR A 4 17.22 -8.80 -62.95
C THR A 4 17.65 -9.76 -61.83
N PRO A 5 18.21 -9.29 -60.70
CA PRO A 5 18.43 -10.15 -59.55
C PRO A 5 17.14 -10.22 -58.70
N HIS A 6 16.66 -11.43 -58.46
CA HIS A 6 15.64 -11.72 -57.45
C HIS A 6 16.30 -11.70 -56.06
N THR A 7 15.96 -10.69 -55.25
CA THR A 7 16.31 -10.68 -53.83
C THR A 7 15.30 -11.56 -53.08
N GLN A 8 15.76 -12.69 -52.53
CA GLN A 8 15.02 -13.49 -51.57
C GLN A 8 14.85 -12.66 -50.29
N ASN A 9 13.59 -12.46 -49.90
CA ASN A 9 13.21 -11.70 -48.71
C ASN A 9 13.25 -12.67 -47.52
N ASP A 10 14.39 -12.71 -46.82
CA ASP A 10 14.49 -13.37 -45.52
C ASP A 10 13.65 -12.57 -44.52
N ALA A 11 12.42 -13.03 -44.31
CA ALA A 11 11.55 -12.53 -43.26
C ALA A 11 12.18 -12.89 -41.90
N VAL A 12 12.92 -11.93 -41.34
CA VAL A 12 13.34 -11.93 -39.94
C VAL A 12 12.07 -12.04 -39.10
N LYS A 13 11.86 -13.21 -38.49
CA LYS A 13 10.78 -13.46 -37.55
C LYS A 13 11.05 -12.63 -36.30
N VAL A 14 10.40 -11.48 -36.21
CA VAL A 14 10.40 -10.64 -34.99
C VAL A 14 9.86 -11.50 -33.85
N PRO A 15 10.53 -11.56 -32.68
CA PRO A 15 9.99 -12.30 -31.54
C PRO A 15 8.65 -11.68 -31.14
N GLU A 16 7.63 -12.52 -31.07
CA GLU A 16 6.30 -12.18 -30.57
C GLU A 16 6.45 -11.61 -29.16
N ALA A 17 6.04 -10.35 -28.96
CA ALA A 17 6.07 -9.70 -27.67
C ALA A 17 5.26 -10.52 -26.66
N ALA A 18 5.87 -10.86 -25.52
CA ALA A 18 5.18 -11.52 -24.42
C ALA A 18 3.92 -10.71 -24.03
N PRO A 19 2.82 -11.38 -23.66
CA PRO A 19 1.59 -10.67 -23.30
C PRO A 19 1.86 -9.75 -22.11
N THR A 20 1.66 -8.45 -22.33
CA THR A 20 1.67 -7.39 -21.32
C THR A 20 0.35 -7.43 -20.52
N SER A 21 0.05 -8.56 -19.89
CA SER A 21 -1.05 -8.64 -18.94
C SER A 21 -0.62 -7.98 -17.63
N GLN A 22 -1.34 -6.96 -17.18
CA GLN A 22 -1.14 -6.42 -15.83
C GLN A 22 -1.30 -7.55 -14.80
N PRO A 23 -0.45 -7.63 -13.77
CA PRO A 23 -0.57 -8.67 -12.76
C PRO A 23 -1.95 -8.57 -12.09
N GLN A 24 -2.69 -9.68 -12.06
CA GLN A 24 -4.02 -9.74 -11.46
C GLN A 24 -3.89 -9.70 -9.94
N VAL A 25 -4.22 -8.57 -9.34
CA VAL A 25 -4.20 -8.38 -7.89
C VAL A 25 -5.40 -9.07 -7.26
N GLN A 26 -5.14 -9.91 -6.26
CA GLN A 26 -6.14 -10.48 -5.37
C GLN A 26 -6.00 -9.83 -3.98
N VAL A 27 -7.11 -9.66 -3.28
CA VAL A 27 -7.10 -9.17 -1.89
C VAL A 27 -7.66 -10.27 -1.00
N ARG A 28 -6.93 -10.60 0.06
CA ARG A 28 -7.35 -11.60 1.04
C ARG A 28 -7.07 -11.12 2.46
N SER A 29 -7.71 -11.76 3.43
CA SER A 29 -7.43 -11.53 4.84
C SER A 29 -6.00 -11.94 5.18
N TYR A 30 -5.39 -11.19 6.11
CA TYR A 30 -4.13 -11.56 6.76
C TYR A 30 -4.21 -12.93 7.42
N ARG A 31 -3.11 -13.67 7.34
CA ARG A 31 -2.90 -14.96 8.00
C ARG A 31 -1.59 -14.93 8.79
N PRO A 32 -1.46 -15.68 9.89
CA PRO A 32 -0.24 -15.69 10.70
C PRO A 32 1.04 -15.99 9.91
N GLU A 33 0.96 -16.81 8.85
CA GLU A 33 2.08 -17.11 7.96
C GLU A 33 2.57 -15.89 7.14
N ASP A 34 1.76 -14.85 6.96
CA ASP A 34 2.16 -13.62 6.26
C ASP A 34 3.03 -12.71 7.14
N HIS A 35 3.08 -12.95 8.45
CA HIS A 35 3.58 -11.99 9.44
C HIS A 35 5.00 -11.50 9.16
N ALA A 36 5.91 -12.41 8.87
CA ALA A 36 7.30 -12.08 8.61
C ALA A 36 7.43 -11.13 7.41
N GLU A 37 6.69 -11.39 6.33
CA GLU A 37 6.73 -10.56 5.13
C GLU A 37 5.99 -9.22 5.30
N VAL A 38 4.91 -9.19 6.07
CA VAL A 38 4.21 -7.96 6.50
C VAL A 38 5.15 -7.03 7.25
N VAL A 39 5.89 -7.57 8.23
CA VAL A 39 6.88 -6.83 9.02
C VAL A 39 7.99 -6.27 8.14
N GLU A 40 8.58 -7.09 7.26
CA GLU A 40 9.65 -6.64 6.37
C GLU A 40 9.18 -5.60 5.36
N MET A 41 7.99 -5.78 4.77
CA MET A 41 7.40 -4.80 3.85
C MET A 41 7.10 -3.47 4.56
N PHE A 42 6.61 -3.50 5.81
CA PHE A 42 6.41 -2.29 6.60
C PHE A 42 7.73 -1.55 6.85
N LYS A 43 8.75 -2.25 7.35
CA LYS A 43 10.09 -1.67 7.60
C LYS A 43 10.67 -1.05 6.35
N ALA A 44 10.69 -1.80 5.23
CA ALA A 44 11.22 -1.31 3.95
C ALA A 44 10.46 -0.07 3.46
N GLY A 45 9.13 -0.05 3.61
CA GLY A 45 8.29 1.09 3.24
C GLY A 45 8.58 2.35 4.06
N MET A 46 8.81 2.22 5.36
CA MET A 46 9.11 3.34 6.25
C MET A 46 10.55 3.83 6.10
N LEU A 47 11.53 2.92 6.00
CA LEU A 47 12.94 3.25 5.82
C LEU A 47 13.23 3.99 4.50
N PHE A 48 12.39 3.81 3.48
CA PHE A 48 12.46 4.60 2.25
C PHE A 48 12.37 6.12 2.50
N TYR A 49 11.69 6.55 3.57
CA TYR A 49 11.53 7.97 3.92
C TYR A 49 12.49 8.44 5.04
N ALA A 50 13.34 7.55 5.55
CA ALA A 50 14.24 7.82 6.67
C ALA A 50 15.53 8.53 6.23
N ALA A 51 15.40 9.76 5.70
CA ALA A 51 16.55 10.65 5.48
C ALA A 51 17.29 10.91 6.81
N ASP A 52 18.59 11.21 6.75
CA ASP A 52 19.47 11.26 7.94
C ASP A 52 18.90 12.14 9.08
N GLU A 53 18.33 13.30 8.74
CA GLU A 53 17.76 14.25 9.69
C GLU A 53 16.56 13.67 10.48
N VAL A 54 15.70 12.87 9.85
CA VAL A 54 14.48 12.30 10.46
C VAL A 54 14.58 10.79 10.71
N LYS A 55 15.75 10.20 10.49
CA LYS A 55 15.97 8.75 10.58
C LYS A 55 15.61 8.19 11.95
N LYS A 56 15.91 8.93 13.02
CA LYS A 56 15.58 8.54 14.40
C LYS A 56 14.07 8.43 14.59
N ILE A 57 13.30 9.42 14.11
CA ILE A 57 11.82 9.44 14.19
C ILE A 57 11.24 8.19 13.51
N TYR A 58 11.69 7.88 12.29
CA TYR A 58 11.22 6.69 11.59
C TYR A 58 11.66 5.38 12.24
N THR A 59 12.88 5.31 12.77
CA THR A 59 13.38 4.10 13.44
C THR A 59 12.58 3.81 14.72
N GLU A 60 12.30 4.84 15.52
CA GLU A 60 11.47 4.73 16.73
C GLU A 60 10.03 4.35 16.36
N TYR A 61 9.44 5.02 15.35
CA TYR A 61 8.11 4.69 14.86
C TYR A 61 8.00 3.23 14.37
N ILE A 62 9.02 2.73 13.67
CA ILE A 62 9.09 1.34 13.24
C ILE A 62 9.11 0.43 14.47
N ALA A 63 10.02 0.68 15.43
CA ALA A 63 10.15 -0.15 16.64
C ALA A 63 8.82 -0.22 17.41
N HIS A 64 8.19 0.93 17.68
CA HIS A 64 6.89 0.99 18.35
C HIS A 64 5.81 0.23 17.59
N SER A 65 5.72 0.40 16.27
CA SER A 65 4.72 -0.33 15.46
C SER A 65 4.93 -1.85 15.52
N LEU A 66 6.17 -2.33 15.65
CA LEU A 66 6.50 -3.76 15.77
C LEU A 66 6.24 -4.33 17.16
N GLU A 67 6.24 -3.49 18.20
CA GLU A 67 5.95 -3.87 19.59
C GLU A 67 4.46 -3.73 19.93
N GLU A 68 3.71 -2.93 19.16
CA GLU A 68 2.30 -2.65 19.36
C GLU A 68 1.41 -3.42 18.36
N ASP A 69 0.92 -2.74 17.33
CA ASP A 69 -0.17 -3.23 16.49
C ASP A 69 0.27 -4.37 15.56
N LEU A 70 1.53 -4.37 15.12
CA LEU A 70 2.05 -5.47 14.32
C LEU A 70 2.44 -6.67 15.19
N ALA A 71 2.68 -6.50 16.50
CA ALA A 71 2.91 -7.64 17.41
C ALA A 71 1.64 -8.47 17.59
N ASP A 72 0.48 -7.83 17.63
CA ASP A 72 -0.83 -8.48 17.71
C ASP A 72 -1.83 -7.90 16.69
N ILE A 73 -1.68 -8.32 15.44
CA ILE A 73 -2.57 -7.90 14.35
C ILE A 73 -4.03 -8.31 14.61
N LYS A 74 -4.26 -9.51 15.16
CA LYS A 74 -5.62 -9.99 15.42
C LYS A 74 -6.30 -9.20 16.53
N GLY A 75 -5.63 -8.99 17.65
CA GLY A 75 -6.16 -8.17 18.74
C GLY A 75 -6.34 -6.72 18.34
N THR A 76 -5.40 -6.13 17.61
CA THR A 76 -5.46 -4.70 17.28
C THR A 76 -6.49 -4.40 16.18
N TYR A 77 -6.52 -5.18 15.11
CA TYR A 77 -7.33 -4.87 13.94
C TYR A 77 -8.67 -5.61 13.93
N PHE A 78 -8.67 -6.91 14.22
CA PHE A 78 -9.89 -7.71 14.12
C PHE A 78 -10.77 -7.52 15.37
N ALA A 79 -10.19 -7.52 16.57
CA ALA A 79 -10.97 -7.39 17.80
C ALA A 79 -11.50 -5.96 18.04
N SER A 80 -10.92 -4.94 17.39
CA SER A 80 -11.43 -3.57 17.41
C SER A 80 -12.60 -3.31 16.45
N GLY A 81 -13.06 -4.34 15.71
CA GLY A 81 -14.12 -4.20 14.72
C GLY A 81 -13.65 -3.73 13.35
N GLY A 82 -12.34 -3.77 13.10
CA GLY A 82 -11.74 -3.57 11.80
C GLY A 82 -11.22 -4.88 11.19
N HIS A 83 -10.18 -4.78 10.36
CA HIS A 83 -9.61 -5.94 9.67
C HIS A 83 -8.19 -5.66 9.15
N PHE A 84 -7.51 -6.68 8.65
CA PHE A 84 -6.21 -6.53 7.99
C PHE A 84 -6.16 -7.34 6.70
N TRP A 85 -5.77 -6.70 5.60
CA TRP A 85 -5.76 -7.30 4.26
C TRP A 85 -4.39 -7.29 3.62
N ILE A 86 -4.18 -8.29 2.78
CA ILE A 86 -2.99 -8.53 1.99
C ILE A 86 -3.40 -8.50 0.52
N ALA A 87 -2.68 -7.70 -0.28
CA ALA A 87 -2.74 -7.78 -1.73
C ALA A 87 -1.70 -8.78 -2.22
N THR A 88 -2.14 -9.71 -3.06
CA THR A 88 -1.31 -10.76 -3.64
C THR A 88 -1.42 -10.80 -5.15
N ILE A 89 -0.41 -11.36 -5.79
CA ILE A 89 -0.42 -11.71 -7.22
C ILE A 89 0.08 -13.14 -7.39
N GLN A 90 -0.13 -13.72 -8.57
CA GLN A 90 0.48 -15.00 -8.93
C GLN A 90 1.81 -14.75 -9.66
N GLU A 91 2.89 -15.28 -9.11
CA GLU A 91 4.22 -15.30 -9.73
C GLU A 91 4.83 -16.70 -9.64
N ASN A 92 5.23 -17.26 -10.78
CA ASN A 92 5.83 -18.59 -10.86
C ASN A 92 5.01 -19.67 -10.12
N ASP A 93 3.70 -19.68 -10.33
CA ASP A 93 2.71 -20.56 -9.69
C ASP A 93 2.66 -20.47 -8.15
N LYS A 94 3.11 -19.33 -7.61
CA LYS A 94 3.05 -19.03 -6.18
C LYS A 94 2.40 -17.70 -5.93
N GLU A 95 1.70 -17.61 -4.81
CA GLU A 95 1.17 -16.37 -4.32
C GLU A 95 2.32 -15.51 -3.77
N ALA A 96 2.47 -14.29 -4.29
CA ALA A 96 3.43 -13.30 -3.80
C ALA A 96 2.67 -12.13 -3.17
N ILE A 97 3.05 -11.72 -1.95
CA ILE A 97 2.50 -10.53 -1.31
C ILE A 97 3.09 -9.30 -1.98
N VAL A 98 2.23 -8.34 -2.36
CA VAL A 98 2.63 -7.09 -3.03
C VAL A 98 2.18 -5.84 -2.30
N GLY A 99 1.27 -5.97 -1.34
CA GLY A 99 0.83 -4.86 -0.51
C GLY A 99 0.03 -5.31 0.71
N MET A 100 -0.21 -4.37 1.61
CA MET A 100 -0.99 -4.57 2.82
C MET A 100 -1.74 -3.30 3.22
N VAL A 101 -2.83 -3.47 3.96
CA VAL A 101 -3.54 -2.38 4.63
C VAL A 101 -4.27 -2.92 5.86
N GLY A 102 -4.24 -2.15 6.96
CA GLY A 102 -5.03 -2.39 8.16
C GLY A 102 -6.14 -1.35 8.30
N LEU A 103 -7.25 -1.76 8.88
CA LEU A 103 -8.34 -0.90 9.33
C LEU A 103 -8.55 -1.17 10.82
N GLU A 104 -8.29 -0.18 11.66
CA GLU A 104 -8.56 -0.27 13.10
C GLU A 104 -9.92 0.37 13.38
N GLY A 105 -10.84 -0.36 14.02
CA GLY A 105 -12.13 0.20 14.38
C GLY A 105 -11.98 1.23 15.51
N LYS A 106 -12.67 2.36 15.37
CA LYS A 106 -12.67 3.46 16.33
C LYS A 106 -14.10 3.76 16.79
N PRO A 107 -14.27 4.50 17.90
CA PRO A 107 -15.59 4.99 18.31
C PRO A 107 -16.30 5.77 17.19
N ASN A 108 -17.61 5.96 17.33
CA ASN A 108 -18.46 6.72 16.40
C ASN A 108 -18.60 6.13 14.99
N GLN A 109 -18.45 4.80 14.82
CA GLN A 109 -18.51 4.14 13.51
C GLN A 109 -17.42 4.66 12.56
N GLU A 110 -16.24 4.93 13.09
CA GLU A 110 -15.09 5.36 12.31
C GLU A 110 -14.06 4.24 12.19
N GLY A 111 -13.30 4.24 11.10
CA GLY A 111 -12.16 3.36 10.90
C GLY A 111 -10.88 4.15 10.63
N GLU A 112 -9.79 3.80 11.30
CA GLU A 112 -8.46 4.32 11.00
C GLU A 112 -7.77 3.39 10.00
N LEU A 113 -7.47 3.89 8.79
CA LEU A 113 -6.65 3.18 7.82
C LEU A 113 -5.18 3.30 8.23
N ARG A 114 -4.54 2.15 8.47
CA ARG A 114 -3.16 2.02 8.95
C ARG A 114 -2.35 1.10 8.06
N ARG A 115 -1.02 1.16 8.23
CA ARG A 115 -0.05 0.21 7.64
C ARG A 115 -0.19 0.03 6.12
N MET A 116 -0.59 1.08 5.41
CA MET A 116 -0.67 1.04 3.95
C MET A 116 0.73 0.98 3.33
N SER A 117 1.11 -0.18 2.80
CA SER A 117 2.41 -0.38 2.13
C SER A 117 2.24 -1.17 0.83
N ILE A 118 3.02 -0.80 -0.18
CA ILE A 118 3.09 -1.50 -1.47
C ILE A 118 4.57 -1.67 -1.83
N LYS A 119 4.96 -2.89 -2.18
CA LYS A 119 6.29 -3.22 -2.71
C LYS A 119 6.63 -2.31 -3.90
N SER A 120 7.85 -1.80 -3.95
CA SER A 120 8.28 -0.76 -4.91
C SER A 120 7.97 -1.11 -6.36
N GLU A 121 8.15 -2.38 -6.71
CA GLU A 121 8.04 -2.96 -8.03
C GLU A 121 6.58 -2.95 -8.54
N TYR A 122 5.61 -2.94 -7.62
CA TYR A 122 4.18 -2.96 -7.92
C TYR A 122 3.47 -1.62 -7.64
N ARG A 123 4.24 -0.57 -7.33
CA ARG A 123 3.68 0.78 -7.25
C ARG A 123 3.26 1.27 -8.63
N ARG A 124 2.17 2.04 -8.68
CA ARG A 124 1.54 2.57 -9.92
C ARG A 124 0.84 1.52 -10.80
N PHE A 125 0.76 0.25 -10.36
CA PHE A 125 -0.08 -0.79 -10.99
C PHE A 125 -1.50 -0.87 -10.40
N GLY A 126 -1.96 0.17 -9.69
CA GLY A 126 -3.31 0.22 -9.14
C GLY A 126 -3.53 -0.59 -7.84
N VAL A 127 -2.55 -1.36 -7.36
CA VAL A 127 -2.62 -2.16 -6.10
C VAL A 127 -3.20 -1.35 -4.94
N GLY A 128 -2.72 -0.11 -4.77
CA GLY A 128 -3.19 0.75 -3.70
C GLY A 128 -4.68 1.10 -3.77
N ARG A 129 -5.18 1.38 -4.98
CA ARG A 129 -6.60 1.65 -5.19
C ARG A 129 -7.44 0.42 -4.91
N VAL A 130 -6.96 -0.77 -5.29
CA VAL A 130 -7.63 -2.05 -5.03
C VAL A 130 -7.76 -2.30 -3.52
N LEU A 131 -6.66 -2.13 -2.76
CA LEU A 131 -6.67 -2.29 -1.30
C LEU A 131 -7.60 -1.30 -0.60
N VAL A 132 -7.50 0.01 -0.92
CA VAL A 132 -8.35 1.01 -0.27
C VAL A 132 -9.81 0.82 -0.63
N LYS A 133 -10.13 0.49 -1.89
CA LYS A 133 -11.51 0.20 -2.28
C LYS A 133 -12.07 -0.99 -1.50
N HIS A 134 -11.31 -2.10 -1.39
CA HIS A 134 -11.73 -3.27 -0.64
C HIS A 134 -11.98 -2.94 0.84
N LEU A 135 -11.10 -2.16 1.45
CA LEU A 135 -11.24 -1.66 2.82
C LEU A 135 -12.50 -0.79 2.98
N GLU A 136 -12.73 0.15 2.08
CA GLU A 136 -13.90 1.05 2.12
C GLU A 136 -15.21 0.29 1.94
N ASP A 137 -15.27 -0.66 0.99
CA ASP A 137 -16.44 -1.51 0.77
C ASP A 137 -16.75 -2.32 2.04
N TRP A 138 -15.74 -2.97 2.62
CA TRP A 138 -15.91 -3.72 3.87
C TRP A 138 -16.34 -2.83 5.04
N ALA A 139 -15.74 -1.64 5.17
CA ALA A 139 -16.08 -0.70 6.22
C ALA A 139 -17.56 -0.27 6.13
N LYS A 140 -18.08 -0.01 4.92
CA LYS A 140 -19.50 0.29 4.67
C LYS A 140 -20.41 -0.88 5.06
N GLU A 141 -20.05 -2.08 4.63
CA GLU A 141 -20.80 -3.31 4.94
C GLU A 141 -20.86 -3.58 6.45
N ASN A 142 -19.86 -3.12 7.21
CA ASN A 142 -19.78 -3.26 8.67
C ASN A 142 -20.26 -2.01 9.42
N GLY A 143 -20.98 -1.11 8.74
CA GLY A 143 -21.67 0.03 9.37
C GLY A 143 -20.78 1.22 9.75
N MET A 144 -19.53 1.25 9.28
CA MET A 144 -18.68 2.43 9.42
C MET A 144 -19.18 3.55 8.51
N LYS A 145 -19.08 4.79 8.99
CA LYS A 145 -19.54 6.00 8.31
C LYS A 145 -18.41 6.86 7.77
N LYS A 146 -17.19 6.61 8.25
CA LYS A 146 -16.00 7.41 7.90
C LYS A 146 -14.74 6.57 8.01
N VAL A 147 -13.82 6.78 7.08
CA VAL A 147 -12.43 6.32 7.21
C VAL A 147 -11.52 7.53 7.28
N TRP A 148 -10.55 7.49 8.18
CA TRP A 148 -9.51 8.51 8.28
C TRP A 148 -8.13 7.86 8.38
N LEU A 149 -7.09 8.64 8.13
CA LEU A 149 -5.70 8.21 8.23
C LEU A 149 -4.78 9.39 8.51
N SER A 150 -3.56 9.07 8.92
CA SER A 150 -2.46 10.02 9.02
C SER A 150 -1.26 9.55 8.19
N THR A 151 -0.52 10.49 7.61
CA THR A 151 0.72 10.22 6.87
C THR A 151 1.75 11.31 7.13
N GLY A 152 3.05 10.98 7.10
CA GLY A 152 4.10 11.98 7.29
C GLY A 152 4.08 13.02 6.16
N GLY A 153 4.35 14.29 6.47
CA GLY A 153 4.34 15.39 5.49
C GLY A 153 5.30 15.17 4.32
N VAL A 154 6.42 14.47 4.56
CA VAL A 154 7.40 14.09 3.53
C VAL A 154 6.87 13.04 2.54
N MET A 155 5.79 12.33 2.87
CA MET A 155 5.19 11.29 2.01
C MET A 155 4.29 11.90 0.92
N VAL A 156 4.86 12.76 0.08
CA VAL A 156 4.14 13.51 -0.98
C VAL A 156 3.28 12.61 -1.88
N GLN A 157 3.79 11.43 -2.25
CA GLN A 157 3.06 10.50 -3.11
C GLN A 157 1.85 9.86 -2.43
N ALA A 158 1.93 9.57 -1.12
CA ALA A 158 0.80 9.08 -0.35
C ALA A 158 -0.29 10.15 -0.26
N ARG A 159 0.08 11.41 0.04
CA ARG A 159 -0.86 12.54 0.07
C ARG A 159 -1.60 12.72 -1.26
N LYS A 160 -0.87 12.74 -2.38
CA LYS A 160 -1.47 12.81 -3.73
C LYS A 160 -2.38 11.61 -4.01
N PHE A 161 -1.98 10.42 -3.57
CA PHE A 161 -2.77 9.21 -3.73
C PHE A 161 -4.12 9.34 -3.02
N TYR A 162 -4.16 9.70 -1.73
CA TYR A 162 -5.40 9.82 -0.95
C TYR A 162 -6.34 10.89 -1.50
N LEU A 163 -5.82 12.07 -1.88
CA LEU A 163 -6.60 13.09 -2.59
C LEU A 163 -7.23 12.54 -3.87
N SER A 164 -6.48 11.75 -4.66
CA SER A 164 -6.95 11.18 -5.92
C SER A 164 -7.98 10.05 -5.79
N ILE A 165 -8.28 9.60 -4.58
CA ILE A 165 -9.33 8.60 -4.29
C ILE A 165 -10.44 9.17 -3.40
N GLY A 166 -10.51 10.50 -3.29
CA GLY A 166 -11.62 11.23 -2.67
C GLY A 166 -11.51 11.37 -1.15
N TYR A 167 -10.30 11.31 -0.58
CA TYR A 167 -10.10 11.75 0.80
C TYR A 167 -9.80 13.25 0.82
N ASP A 168 -10.33 13.93 1.82
CA ASP A 168 -10.08 15.34 2.08
C ASP A 168 -9.01 15.50 3.16
N HIS A 169 -8.08 16.42 2.95
CA HIS A 169 -7.15 16.87 3.99
C HIS A 169 -7.92 17.71 5.01
N TRP A 170 -7.86 17.34 6.29
CA TRP A 170 -8.59 18.08 7.34
C TRP A 170 -7.70 18.66 8.43
N LYS A 171 -6.48 18.14 8.62
CA LYS A 171 -5.54 18.64 9.64
C LYS A 171 -4.08 18.37 9.26
N THR A 172 -3.19 19.28 9.67
CA THR A 172 -1.75 19.04 9.76
C THR A 172 -1.29 19.34 11.18
N GLU A 173 -0.44 18.49 11.73
CA GLU A 173 0.11 18.63 13.07
C GLU A 173 1.64 18.55 13.02
N VAL A 174 2.32 19.49 13.67
CA VAL A 174 3.78 19.44 13.80
C VAL A 174 4.11 18.54 14.98
N TYR A 175 4.68 17.37 14.68
CA TYR A 175 5.10 16.38 15.67
C TYR A 175 6.45 16.74 16.29
N SER A 176 7.37 17.30 15.50
CA SER A 176 8.68 17.77 15.96
C SER A 176 9.07 19.05 15.22
N GLN A 177 9.65 20.02 15.93
CA GLN A 177 10.17 21.26 15.34
C GLN A 177 11.63 21.11 14.89
N ASP A 178 12.42 20.30 15.60
CA ASP A 178 13.83 20.04 15.29
C ASP A 178 14.20 18.58 15.63
N PRO A 179 14.40 17.71 14.62
CA PRO A 179 14.19 17.97 13.20
C PRO A 179 12.71 18.24 12.90
N TYR A 180 12.42 19.06 11.88
CA TYR A 180 11.03 19.34 11.51
C TYR A 180 10.34 18.07 10.98
N PHE A 181 9.24 17.68 11.62
CA PHE A 181 8.41 16.57 11.19
C PHE A 181 6.94 16.89 11.43
N GLU A 182 6.15 16.83 10.36
CA GLU A 182 4.70 17.03 10.42
C GLU A 182 3.94 15.76 10.02
N VAL A 183 2.74 15.62 10.55
CA VAL A 183 1.79 14.57 10.24
C VAL A 183 0.56 15.21 9.63
N VAL A 184 0.10 14.66 8.51
CA VAL A 184 -1.02 15.17 7.71
C VAL A 184 -2.16 14.16 7.78
N TYR A 185 -3.35 14.63 8.12
CA TYR A 185 -4.53 13.82 8.33
C TYR A 185 -5.52 13.98 7.18
N PHE A 186 -6.09 12.85 6.77
CA PHE A 186 -7.08 12.75 5.71
C PHE A 186 -8.31 12.01 6.21
N GLU A 187 -9.49 12.37 5.72
CA GLU A 187 -10.73 11.66 6.01
C GLU A 187 -11.63 11.57 4.79
N LYS A 188 -12.54 10.59 4.81
CA LYS A 188 -13.54 10.37 3.78
C LYS A 188 -14.80 9.78 4.40
N ALA A 189 -15.94 10.41 4.13
CA ALA A 189 -17.24 9.82 4.43
C ALA A 189 -17.51 8.61 3.52
N LEU A 190 -18.07 7.55 4.09
CA LEU A 190 -18.35 6.29 3.40
C LEU A 190 -19.78 6.23 2.83
#